data_AF-A0A7L9QCN6-F1
#
_entry.id   AF-A0A7L9QCN6-F1
#
_cell.length_a   1.000
_cell.length_b   1.000
_cell.length_c   1.000
_cell.angle_alpha   90.00
_cell.angle_beta   90.00
_cell.angle_gamma   90.00
#
_symmetry.space_group_name_H-M   'P 1'
#
loop_
_entity.id
_entity.type
_entity.pdbx_description
1 polymer ?
#
loop_
_entity_poly.entity_id
_entity_poly.type
_entity_poly.pdbx_seq_one_letter_code
_entity_poly.pdbx_strand_id
1 'polypeptide(L)'
;MIRSRNTKIDLADLESQIAEELERDPQARTTERLARLAAAVHVRTIENALERAEERSAPRTAWPADIRLFPIHVSPGLQRLVLRAMGLAFRDQYEVNAELIRAQRETIALVDGLIERVERLEAQLDAERAALRSELMARRNAAD
;
A
#
# COMPACT_ATOMS: atom_id res chain seq x y z
N MET A 1 0.90 21.67 -18.80
CA MET A 1 0.68 20.31 -19.32
C MET A 1 1.02 19.32 -18.20
N ILE A 2 0.04 19.02 -17.33
CA ILE A 2 0.20 18.07 -16.22
C ILE A 2 0.21 16.69 -16.88
N ARG A 3 1.39 16.10 -17.03
CA ARG A 3 1.51 14.71 -17.52
C ARG A 3 0.74 13.84 -16.54
N SER A 4 -0.37 13.25 -17.00
CA SER A 4 -1.08 12.20 -16.30
C SER A 4 -0.18 10.97 -16.18
N ARG A 5 0.78 10.99 -15.25
CA ARG A 5 1.34 9.75 -14.70
C ARG A 5 0.29 9.20 -13.76
N ASN A 6 -0.80 8.72 -14.37
CA ASN A 6 -1.68 7.80 -13.70
C ASN A 6 -0.81 6.57 -13.49
N THR A 7 -0.33 6.35 -12.27
CA THR A 7 0.19 5.06 -11.82
C THR A 7 -1.01 4.11 -11.85
N LYS A 8 -1.44 3.74 -13.06
CA LYS A 8 -2.21 2.53 -13.26
C LYS A 8 -1.35 1.46 -12.62
N ILE A 9 -1.81 0.95 -11.48
CA ILE A 9 -1.27 -0.26 -10.89
C ILE A 9 -1.09 -1.23 -12.05
N ASP A 10 0.15 -1.63 -12.30
CA ASP A 10 0.47 -2.48 -13.43
C ASP A 10 -0.07 -3.87 -13.10
N LEU A 11 -1.25 -4.19 -13.64
CA LEU A 11 -1.91 -5.47 -13.38
C LEU A 11 -0.98 -6.64 -13.75
N ALA A 12 -0.13 -6.48 -14.77
CA ALA A 12 0.79 -7.53 -15.18
C ALA A 12 1.89 -7.75 -14.13
N ASP A 13 2.37 -6.69 -13.48
CA ASP A 13 3.35 -6.79 -12.39
C ASP A 13 2.73 -7.41 -11.13
N LEU A 14 1.46 -7.07 -10.85
CA LEU A 14 0.71 -7.66 -9.74
C LEU A 14 0.43 -9.16 -9.99
N GLU A 15 0.02 -9.52 -11.20
CA GLU A 15 -0.19 -10.91 -11.63
C GLU A 15 1.11 -11.72 -11.57
N SER A 16 2.24 -11.12 -11.96
CA SER A 16 3.58 -11.69 -11.83
C SER A 16 3.94 -11.99 -10.37
N GLN A 17 3.74 -11.03 -9.46
CA GLN A 17 4.05 -11.20 -8.04
C GLN A 17 3.12 -12.22 -7.35
N ILE A 18 1.84 -12.26 -7.74
CA ILE A 18 0.91 -13.29 -7.25
C ILE A 18 1.35 -14.68 -7.75
N ALA A 19 1.77 -14.80 -9.02
CA ALA A 19 2.25 -16.07 -9.56
C ALA A 19 3.51 -16.56 -8.83
N GLU A 20 4.46 -15.67 -8.55
CA GLU A 20 5.68 -15.98 -7.81
C GLU A 20 5.39 -16.48 -6.38
N GLU A 21 4.47 -15.83 -5.67
CA GLU A 21 4.10 -16.32 -4.32
C GLU A 21 3.21 -17.56 -4.34
N LEU A 22 2.49 -17.83 -5.43
CA LEU A 22 1.75 -19.08 -5.61
C LEU A 22 2.69 -20.28 -5.87
N GLU A 23 3.85 -20.05 -6.50
CA GLU A 23 4.89 -21.07 -6.64
C GLU A 23 5.52 -21.40 -5.28
N ARG A 24 5.53 -20.44 -4.36
CA ARG A 24 6.09 -20.57 -3.01
C ARG A 24 5.17 -21.30 -2.03
N ASP A 25 3.86 -21.15 -2.18
CA ASP A 25 2.83 -21.93 -1.45
C ASP A 25 1.80 -22.57 -2.41
N PRO A 26 2.06 -23.79 -2.90
CA PRO A 26 1.18 -24.47 -3.84
C PRO A 26 -0.20 -24.84 -3.26
N GLN A 27 -0.41 -24.74 -1.94
CA GLN A 27 -1.72 -24.95 -1.30
C GLN A 27 -2.62 -23.71 -1.32
N ALA A 28 -2.12 -22.55 -1.76
CA ALA A 28 -2.88 -21.30 -1.82
C ALA A 28 -3.89 -21.19 -2.99
N ARG A 29 -4.05 -22.25 -3.80
CA ARG A 29 -4.87 -22.26 -5.05
C ARG A 29 -6.37 -22.05 -4.87
N THR A 30 -6.88 -21.96 -3.64
CA THR A 30 -8.28 -21.62 -3.40
C THR A 30 -8.55 -20.16 -3.80
N THR A 31 -9.63 -19.89 -4.53
CA THR A 31 -10.02 -18.56 -5.01
C THR A 31 -10.04 -17.49 -3.92
N GLU A 32 -10.41 -17.87 -2.70
CA GLU A 32 -10.46 -16.98 -1.53
C GLU A 32 -9.08 -16.63 -0.96
N ARG A 33 -8.12 -17.58 -1.00
CA ARG A 33 -6.72 -17.34 -0.60
C ARG A 33 -5.98 -16.53 -1.66
N LEU A 34 -6.23 -16.78 -2.94
CA LEU A 34 -5.72 -15.96 -4.05
C LEU A 34 -6.17 -14.50 -3.94
N ALA A 35 -7.44 -14.25 -3.60
CA ALA A 35 -7.94 -12.90 -3.39
C ALA A 35 -7.24 -12.19 -2.22
N ARG A 36 -6.92 -12.91 -1.14
CA ARG A 36 -6.13 -12.36 -0.01
C ARG A 36 -4.70 -12.05 -0.40
N LEU A 37 -4.06 -12.95 -1.14
CA LEU A 37 -2.68 -12.78 -1.59
C LEU A 37 -2.57 -11.56 -2.54
N ALA A 38 -3.54 -11.43 -3.46
CA ALA A 38 -3.67 -10.25 -4.30
C ALA A 38 -3.89 -8.96 -3.49
N ALA A 39 -4.73 -9.00 -2.46
CA ALA A 39 -4.95 -7.85 -1.57
C ALA A 39 -3.68 -7.46 -0.80
N ALA A 40 -2.94 -8.43 -0.24
CA ALA A 40 -1.71 -8.19 0.48
C ALA A 40 -0.60 -7.61 -0.42
N VAL A 41 -0.42 -8.16 -1.63
CA VAL A 41 0.51 -7.62 -2.64
C VAL A 41 0.10 -6.20 -3.06
N HIS A 42 -1.20 -5.95 -3.20
CA HIS A 42 -1.71 -4.64 -3.54
C HIS A 42 -1.44 -3.60 -2.43
N VAL A 43 -1.67 -3.96 -1.17
CA VAL A 43 -1.36 -3.12 0.00
C VAL A 43 0.12 -2.74 0.01
N ARG A 44 1.02 -3.70 -0.15
CA ARG A 44 2.47 -3.46 -0.20
C ARG A 44 2.88 -2.54 -1.36
N THR A 45 2.19 -2.65 -2.50
CA THR A 45 2.41 -1.76 -3.65
C THR A 45 2.00 -0.32 -3.32
N ILE A 46 0.89 -0.14 -2.59
CA ILE A 46 0.45 1.17 -2.11
C ILE A 46 1.45 1.74 -1.09
N GLU A 47 1.97 0.94 -0.16
CA GLU A 47 3.01 1.38 0.79
C GLU A 47 4.26 1.89 0.08
N ASN A 48 4.76 1.15 -0.91
CA ASN A 48 5.92 1.56 -1.71
C ASN A 48 5.63 2.86 -2.49
N ALA A 49 4.40 3.04 -2.98
CA ALA A 49 3.99 4.28 -3.64
C ALA A 49 3.91 5.45 -2.66
N LEU A 50 3.44 5.22 -1.44
CA LEU A 50 3.39 6.18 -0.34
C LEU A 50 4.78 6.61 0.12
N GLU A 51 5.71 5.68 0.27
CA GLU A 51 7.10 5.98 0.63
C GLU A 51 7.76 6.89 -0.42
N ARG A 52 7.60 6.55 -1.71
CA ARG A 52 8.06 7.41 -2.82
C ARG A 52 7.36 8.76 -2.89
N ALA A 53 6.10 8.84 -2.48
CA ALA A 53 5.35 10.08 -2.41
C ALA A 53 5.88 10.96 -1.26
N GLU A 54 6.16 10.37 -0.10
CA GLU A 54 6.74 11.04 1.07
C GLU A 54 8.11 11.64 0.73
N GLU A 55 9.01 10.85 0.14
CA GLU A 55 10.34 11.31 -0.32
C GLU A 55 10.25 12.52 -1.27
N ARG A 56 9.23 12.55 -2.13
CA ARG A 56 9.03 13.62 -3.12
C ARG A 56 8.21 14.80 -2.61
N SER A 57 7.49 14.61 -1.51
CA SER A 57 6.68 15.66 -0.86
C SER A 57 7.54 16.61 -0.02
N ALA A 58 8.81 16.28 0.24
CA ALA A 58 9.69 17.14 1.01
C ALA A 58 9.86 18.53 0.35
N PRO A 59 9.82 19.63 1.14
CA PRO A 59 10.04 20.98 0.63
C PRO A 59 11.41 21.06 -0.05
N ARG A 60 11.44 21.51 -1.31
CA ARG A 60 12.70 21.72 -2.01
C ARG A 60 13.43 22.92 -1.42
N THR A 61 14.59 22.68 -0.83
CA THR A 61 15.48 23.71 -0.27
C THR A 61 16.54 24.20 -1.27
N ALA A 62 16.67 23.53 -2.41
CA ALA A 62 17.68 23.81 -3.42
C ALA A 62 17.07 24.18 -4.78
N TRP A 63 17.74 25.08 -5.50
CA TRP A 63 17.39 25.43 -6.87
C TRP A 63 17.62 24.23 -7.81
N PRO A 64 16.66 23.84 -8.66
CA PRO A 64 16.83 22.69 -9.54
C PRO A 64 17.83 22.97 -10.67
N ALA A 65 18.80 22.08 -10.85
CA ALA A 65 19.85 22.21 -11.87
C ALA A 65 19.31 22.23 -13.31
N ASP A 66 18.16 21.60 -13.55
CA ASP A 66 17.55 21.44 -14.87
C ASP A 66 16.54 22.53 -15.28
N ILE A 67 16.30 23.54 -14.43
CA ILE A 67 15.51 24.72 -14.85
C ILE A 67 16.42 25.60 -15.72
N ARG A 68 16.59 25.18 -16.99
CA ARG A 68 17.19 25.96 -18.07
C ARG A 68 16.19 26.94 -18.69
N LEU A 69 14.98 27.04 -18.13
CA LEU A 69 13.86 27.78 -18.72
C LEU A 69 14.02 29.32 -18.70
N PHE A 70 15.01 29.85 -17.97
CA PHE A 70 15.26 31.30 -17.92
C PHE A 70 16.69 31.62 -18.34
N PRO A 71 16.91 32.51 -19.33
CA PRO A 71 18.23 32.88 -19.83
C PRO A 71 18.98 33.84 -18.90
N ILE A 72 18.78 33.73 -17.59
CA ILE A 72 19.27 34.72 -16.63
C ILE A 72 20.02 33.99 -15.54
N HIS A 73 21.27 34.38 -15.34
CA HIS A 73 22.02 34.18 -14.12
C HIS A 73 21.30 34.94 -12.99
N VAL A 74 20.17 34.41 -12.53
CA VAL A 74 19.33 35.05 -11.53
C VAL A 74 20.17 35.21 -10.27
N SER A 75 20.29 36.43 -9.76
CA SER A 75 21.12 36.69 -8.59
C SER A 75 20.73 35.75 -7.44
N PRO A 76 21.68 35.32 -6.59
CA PRO A 76 21.38 34.42 -5.47
C PRO A 76 20.24 34.90 -4.56
N GLY A 77 20.05 36.22 -4.48
CA GLY A 77 18.95 36.83 -3.73
C GLY A 77 17.57 36.58 -4.36
N LEU A 78 17.44 36.71 -5.68
CA LEU A 78 16.18 36.49 -6.38
C LEU A 78 15.82 35.00 -6.43
N GLN A 79 16.81 34.11 -6.53
CA GLN A 79 16.59 32.65 -6.39
C GLN A 79 15.99 32.29 -5.03
N ARG A 80 16.53 32.84 -3.93
CA ARG A 80 15.98 32.63 -2.58
C ARG A 80 14.58 33.20 -2.42
N LEU A 81 14.30 34.36 -3.02
CA LEU A 81 12.99 34.99 -2.98
C LEU A 81 11.94 34.09 -3.68
N VAL A 82 12.26 33.60 -4.88
CA VAL A 82 11.40 32.68 -5.64
C VAL A 82 11.19 31.37 -4.88
N LEU A 83 12.25 30.79 -4.31
CA LEU A 83 12.13 29.57 -3.48
C LEU A 83 11.24 29.81 -2.26
N ARG A 84 11.33 30.98 -1.61
CA ARG A 84 10.43 31.34 -0.50
C ARG A 84 8.98 31.51 -0.96
N ALA A 85 8.75 32.19 -2.08
CA ALA A 85 7.42 32.40 -2.62
C ALA A 85 6.77 31.06 -3.02
N MET A 86 7.53 30.18 -3.67
CA MET A 86 7.09 28.81 -3.97
C MET A 86 6.84 28.02 -2.68
N GLY A 87 7.74 28.09 -1.70
CA GLY A 87 7.56 27.43 -0.41
C GLY A 87 6.29 27.87 0.32
N LEU A 88 5.93 29.15 0.24
CA LEU A 88 4.67 29.69 0.76
C LEU A 88 3.46 29.21 -0.06
N ALA A 89 3.53 29.27 -1.38
CA ALA A 89 2.43 28.89 -2.27
C ALA A 89 2.10 27.39 -2.21
N PHE A 90 3.10 26.55 -1.94
CA PHE A 90 2.96 25.09 -1.87
C PHE A 90 2.86 24.56 -0.43
N ARG A 91 2.96 25.41 0.60
CA ARG A 91 2.89 24.99 2.00
C ARG A 91 1.64 24.17 2.31
N ASP A 92 0.49 24.69 1.90
CA ASP A 92 -0.82 24.05 2.12
C ASP A 92 -0.90 22.70 1.40
N GLN A 93 -0.35 22.61 0.18
CA GLN A 93 -0.27 21.34 -0.55
C GLN A 93 0.62 20.31 0.15
N TYR A 94 1.70 20.74 0.80
CA TYR A 94 2.56 19.83 1.57
C TYR A 94 1.87 19.30 2.81
N GLU A 95 1.16 20.17 3.54
CA GLU A 95 0.40 19.78 4.74
C GLU A 95 -0.70 18.78 4.37
N VAL A 96 -1.48 19.06 3.31
CA VAL A 96 -2.52 18.15 2.80
C VAL A 96 -1.93 16.82 2.30
N ASN A 97 -0.81 16.85 1.57
CA ASN A 97 -0.17 15.62 1.10
C ASN A 97 0.35 14.77 2.26
N ALA A 98 0.91 15.39 3.30
CA ALA A 98 1.37 14.68 4.49
C ALA A 98 0.21 14.04 5.26
N GLU A 99 -0.92 14.74 5.40
CA GLU A 99 -2.13 14.19 6.01
C GLU A 99 -2.70 13.04 5.19
N LEU A 100 -2.73 13.16 3.86
CA LEU A 100 -3.20 12.09 2.98
C LEU A 100 -2.32 10.85 3.09
N ILE A 101 -0.99 11.01 3.08
CA ILE A 101 -0.04 9.90 3.28
C ILE A 101 -0.27 9.23 4.63
N ARG A 102 -0.46 10.02 5.70
CA ARG A 102 -0.75 9.49 7.04
C ARG A 102 -2.07 8.71 7.07
N ALA A 103 -3.14 9.27 6.52
CA ALA A 103 -4.46 8.62 6.49
C ALA A 103 -4.42 7.31 5.68
N GLN A 104 -3.68 7.28 4.57
CA GLN A 104 -3.49 6.08 3.77
C GLN A 104 -2.69 5.00 4.52
N ARG A 105 -1.63 5.36 5.25
CA ARG A 105 -0.90 4.43 6.12
C ARG A 105 -1.77 3.86 7.23
N GLU A 106 -2.59 4.70 7.87
CA GLU A 106 -3.53 4.25 8.90
C GLU A 106 -4.57 3.29 8.32
N THR A 107 -5.07 3.57 7.11
CA THR A 107 -5.98 2.67 6.41
C THR A 107 -5.33 1.31 6.12
N ILE A 108 -4.06 1.29 5.69
CA ILE A 108 -3.31 0.05 5.45
C ILE A 108 -3.16 -0.75 6.75
N ALA A 109 -2.73 -0.11 7.83
CA ALA A 109 -2.60 -0.78 9.13
C ALA A 109 -3.94 -1.37 9.62
N LEU A 110 -5.06 -0.68 9.36
CA LEU A 110 -6.40 -1.19 9.66
C LEU A 110 -6.75 -2.41 8.80
N VAL A 111 -6.41 -2.39 7.51
CA VAL A 111 -6.64 -3.53 6.60
C VAL A 111 -5.84 -4.74 7.07
N ASP A 112 -4.57 -4.58 7.42
CA ASP A 112 -3.74 -5.68 7.93
C ASP A 112 -4.29 -6.25 9.23
N GLY A 113 -4.71 -5.40 10.17
CA GLY A 113 -5.34 -5.82 11.42
C GLY A 113 -6.68 -6.56 11.20
N LEU A 114 -7.45 -6.17 10.18
CA LEU A 114 -8.66 -6.87 9.79
C LEU A 114 -8.36 -8.23 9.17
N ILE A 115 -7.35 -8.34 8.32
CA ILE A 115 -6.90 -9.61 7.73
C ILE A 115 -6.51 -10.58 8.85
N GLU A 116 -5.66 -10.16 9.79
CA GLU A 116 -5.23 -11.01 10.90
C GLU A 116 -6.41 -11.49 11.76
N ARG A 117 -7.41 -10.62 11.97
CA ARG A 117 -8.60 -10.96 12.75
C ARG A 117 -9.49 -11.97 12.02
N VAL A 118 -9.64 -11.84 10.70
CA VAL A 118 -10.35 -12.82 9.87
C VAL A 118 -9.64 -14.17 9.95
N GLU A 119 -8.31 -14.21 9.78
CA GLU A 119 -7.53 -15.45 9.88
C GLU A 119 -7.71 -16.16 11.23
N ARG A 120 -7.69 -15.39 12.31
CA ARG A 120 -7.91 -15.92 13.66
C ARG A 120 -9.31 -16.51 13.83
N LEU A 121 -10.33 -15.83 13.33
CA LEU A 121 -11.72 -16.30 13.41
C LEU A 121 -11.94 -17.56 12.57
N GLU A 122 -11.31 -17.65 11.41
CA GLU A 122 -11.37 -18.86 10.57
C GLU A 122 -10.71 -20.05 11.24
N ALA A 123 -9.53 -19.85 11.84
CA ALA A 123 -8.86 -20.90 12.59
C ALA A 123 -9.73 -21.42 13.77
N GLN A 124 -10.43 -20.52 14.46
CA GLN A 124 -11.38 -20.90 15.51
C GLN A 124 -12.55 -21.71 14.96
N LEU A 125 -13.12 -21.27 13.84
CA LEU A 125 -14.27 -21.92 13.22
C LEU A 125 -13.92 -23.32 12.69
N ASP A 126 -12.72 -23.49 12.14
CA ASP A 126 -12.22 -24.79 11.70
C ASP A 126 -11.94 -25.73 12.89
N ALA A 127 -11.42 -25.21 13.99
CA ALA A 127 -11.24 -25.98 15.23
C ALA A 127 -12.59 -26.45 15.80
N GLU A 128 -13.60 -25.58 15.85
CA GLU A 128 -14.97 -25.95 16.28
C GLU A 128 -15.59 -27.01 15.36
N ARG A 129 -15.45 -26.86 14.04
CA ARG A 129 -15.92 -27.85 13.06
C ARG A 129 -15.23 -29.20 13.25
N ALA A 130 -13.94 -29.21 13.54
CA ALA A 130 -13.18 -30.43 13.80
C ALA A 130 -13.67 -31.12 15.09
N ALA A 131 -13.92 -30.36 16.16
CA ALA A 131 -14.45 -30.85 17.42
C ALA A 131 -15.87 -31.44 17.26
N LEU A 132 -16.76 -30.75 16.53
CA LEU A 132 -18.10 -31.26 16.22
C LEU A 132 -18.04 -32.57 15.42
N ARG A 133 -17.15 -32.66 14.43
CA ARG A 133 -16.95 -33.89 13.66
C ARG A 133 -16.45 -35.04 14.53
N SER A 134 -15.52 -34.80 15.46
CA SER A 134 -15.03 -35.86 16.35
C SER A 134 -16.09 -36.32 17.34
N GLU A 135 -16.90 -35.40 17.88
CA GLU A 135 -18.02 -35.74 18.76
C GLU A 135 -19.10 -36.58 18.04
N LEU A 136 -19.48 -36.19 16.82
CA LEU A 136 -20.44 -36.95 16.01
C LEU A 136 -19.93 -38.36 15.68
N MET A 137 -18.64 -38.51 15.38
CA MET A 137 -18.03 -39.82 15.15
C MET A 137 -18.01 -40.68 16.43
N ALA A 138 -17.70 -40.09 17.59
CA ALA A 138 -17.71 -40.79 18.87
C ALA A 138 -19.12 -41.26 19.25
N ARG A 139 -20.15 -40.42 19.05
CA ARG A 139 -21.55 -40.79 19.30
C ARG A 139 -22.03 -41.90 18.37
N ARG A 140 -21.63 -41.87 17.10
CA ARG A 140 -21.96 -42.93 16.13
C ARG A 140 -21.36 -44.28 16.55
N ASN A 141 -20.09 -44.30 16.96
CA ASN A 141 -19.42 -45.53 17.37
C ASN A 141 -19.90 -46.10 18.71
N ALA A 142 -20.59 -45.30 19.53
CA ALA A 142 -21.18 -45.74 20.79
C ALA A 142 -22.61 -46.29 20.66
N ALA A 143 -23.23 -46.15 19.48
CA ALA A 143 -24.58 -46.60 19.17
C ALA A 143 -24.61 -47.93 18.37
N ASP A 144 -23.46 -48.36 17.86
CA ASP A 144 -23.22 -49.67 17.23
C ASP A 144 -22.62 -50.66 18.26
#